data_AF-A0A341AGK7-F1
#
_entry.id   AF-A0A341AGK7-F1
#
_cell.length_a   1.000
_cell.length_b   1.000
_cell.length_c   1.000
_cell.angle_alpha   90.00
_cell.angle_beta   90.00
_cell.angle_gamma   90.00
#
_symmetry.space_group_name_H-M   'P 1'
#
loop_
_entity.id
_entity.type
_entity.pdbx_description
1 polymer ?
#
loop_
_entity_poly.entity_id
_entity_poly.type
_entity_poly.pdbx_seq_one_letter_code
_entity_poly.pdbx_strand_id
1 'polypeptide(L)'
;MPSPPALLAAAAALFACWAPLRAAASSWWSLAMNPVQRPEVFIIGAQPVCSQLPGLSAGQRKLCQLYQEHMAYIGEGARTGIRECQHQFRQRRWNCSTVDDASVFGRVMQIGSRETAFTYAVSAAGVVNAISRACREGELSTCGCSRAARPKDLPRDWLWGGCGDNVDYGYRFAKEFVDAREREKNFAKGSEEQGRVLMNLQNNEAGRRAVYKTADVACKCHGVSGSCSLKTCWLQLAEFRKVGDQLKEKYDSAAAMRITRRGKLELVNSRFKQPTPEDLVYVDPSPDYCLRDQSTGSLGTQGRLCNKTSEGLDGCALMCCGRGYDQFKSVQTERCHCKFHWCCFVRCKKCTQVVDQFVCK
;
A
#
# COMPACT_ATOMS: atom_id res chain seq x y z
N MET A 1 -45.23 19.05 -48.80
CA MET A 1 -45.32 19.52 -47.40
C MET A 1 -45.77 18.36 -46.52
N PRO A 2 -44.86 17.66 -45.82
CA PRO A 2 -45.22 16.76 -44.74
C PRO A 2 -45.34 17.56 -43.42
N SER A 3 -46.22 17.09 -42.54
CA SER A 3 -46.65 17.70 -41.28
C SER A 3 -45.60 17.64 -40.14
N PRO A 4 -45.67 18.55 -39.15
CA PRO A 4 -44.68 18.68 -38.09
C PRO A 4 -45.11 17.91 -36.82
N PRO A 5 -44.63 16.68 -36.61
CA PRO A 5 -44.09 16.36 -35.29
C PRO A 5 -42.85 15.45 -35.32
N ALA A 6 -42.28 15.17 -36.49
CA ALA A 6 -41.18 14.20 -36.62
C ALA A 6 -39.78 14.78 -36.33
N LEU A 7 -39.63 16.11 -36.20
CA LEU A 7 -38.31 16.76 -36.05
C LEU A 7 -37.87 16.96 -34.58
N LEU A 8 -38.76 16.80 -33.60
CA LEU A 8 -38.39 16.92 -32.18
C LEU A 8 -37.93 15.61 -31.55
N ALA A 9 -38.31 14.45 -32.13
CA ALA A 9 -37.86 13.15 -31.63
C ALA A 9 -36.41 12.81 -32.04
N ALA A 10 -35.92 13.38 -33.15
CA ALA A 10 -34.56 13.13 -33.63
C ALA A 10 -33.47 13.94 -32.87
N ALA A 11 -33.84 15.05 -32.24
CA ALA A 11 -32.90 15.87 -31.47
C ALA A 11 -32.67 15.34 -30.04
N ALA A 12 -33.62 14.61 -29.46
CA ALA A 12 -33.48 14.04 -28.11
C ALA A 12 -32.64 12.75 -28.08
N ALA A 13 -32.48 12.06 -29.22
CA ALA A 13 -31.69 10.83 -29.32
C ALA A 13 -30.18 11.07 -29.50
N LEU A 14 -29.76 12.30 -29.83
CA LEU A 14 -28.35 12.64 -30.06
C LEU A 14 -27.63 13.24 -28.83
N PHE A 15 -28.36 13.57 -27.75
CA PHE A 15 -27.76 14.04 -26.49
C PHE A 15 -27.57 12.95 -25.42
N ALA A 16 -27.98 11.71 -25.68
CA ALA A 16 -27.88 10.61 -24.71
C ALA A 16 -26.60 9.74 -24.86
N CYS A 17 -25.61 10.15 -25.66
CA CYS A 17 -24.41 9.32 -25.91
C CYS A 17 -23.07 10.02 -25.66
N TRP A 18 -23.07 11.14 -24.92
CA TRP A 18 -21.85 11.84 -24.51
C TRP A 18 -21.78 11.97 -22.98
N ALA A 19 -22.10 10.89 -22.27
CA ALA A 19 -21.43 10.64 -21.00
C ALA A 19 -20.22 9.76 -21.35
N PRO A 20 -18.97 10.17 -21.08
CA PRO A 20 -17.91 9.20 -21.07
C PRO A 20 -18.26 8.21 -19.95
N LEU A 21 -18.71 7.00 -20.32
CA LEU A 21 -18.62 5.83 -19.45
C LEU A 21 -17.12 5.51 -19.27
N ARG A 22 -16.39 6.43 -18.63
CA ARG A 22 -15.12 6.10 -18.01
C ARG A 22 -15.49 5.56 -16.64
N ALA A 23 -15.85 4.27 -16.60
CA ALA A 23 -15.81 3.54 -15.36
C ALA A 23 -14.39 3.67 -14.81
N ALA A 24 -14.20 4.59 -13.86
CA ALA A 24 -13.00 4.62 -13.05
C ALA A 24 -12.80 3.20 -12.52
N ALA A 25 -11.66 2.60 -12.85
CA ALA A 25 -11.33 1.25 -12.40
C ALA A 25 -11.21 1.29 -10.87
N SER A 26 -12.32 1.05 -10.18
CA SER A 26 -12.37 1.05 -8.72
C SER A 26 -11.56 -0.13 -8.20
N SER A 27 -10.77 0.10 -7.16
CA SER A 27 -9.90 -0.90 -6.53
C SER A 27 -10.25 -1.05 -5.06
N TRP A 28 -9.97 -2.22 -4.47
CA TRP A 28 -10.18 -2.46 -3.05
C TRP A 28 -9.34 -1.52 -2.17
N TRP A 29 -8.27 -0.91 -2.71
CA TRP A 29 -7.53 0.15 -2.05
C TRP A 29 -8.40 1.34 -1.62
N SER A 30 -9.54 1.56 -2.27
CA SER A 30 -10.49 2.63 -1.89
C SER A 30 -11.03 2.51 -0.47
N LEU A 31 -10.97 1.31 0.14
CA LEU A 31 -11.26 1.09 1.56
C LEU A 31 -10.32 1.87 2.49
N ALA A 32 -9.14 2.27 2.03
CA ALA A 32 -8.25 3.14 2.79
C ALA A 32 -8.82 4.55 2.99
N MET A 33 -9.50 5.06 1.97
CA MET A 33 -10.06 6.43 1.96
C MET A 33 -11.46 6.49 2.55
N ASN A 34 -12.23 5.40 2.41
CA ASN A 34 -13.59 5.29 2.96
C ASN A 34 -13.58 4.27 4.09
N PRO A 35 -13.29 4.69 5.35
CA PRO A 35 -13.28 3.77 6.47
C PRO A 35 -14.65 3.10 6.61
N VAL A 36 -14.64 1.78 6.69
CA VAL A 36 -15.86 0.98 6.93
C VAL A 36 -16.35 1.31 8.32
N GLN A 37 -17.42 2.11 8.41
CA GLN A 37 -18.08 2.39 9.68
C GLN A 37 -18.79 1.11 10.13
N ARG A 38 -18.47 0.60 11.33
CA ARG A 38 -19.27 -0.44 11.98
C ARG A 38 -20.58 0.23 12.43
N PRO A 39 -21.75 -0.04 11.82
CA PRO A 39 -22.98 0.42 12.41
C PRO A 39 -23.21 -0.39 13.69
N GLU A 40 -23.31 0.26 14.84
CA GLU A 40 -23.57 -0.41 16.13
C GLU A 40 -24.99 -1.02 16.24
N VAL A 41 -25.75 -1.06 15.14
CA VAL A 41 -27.17 -1.43 15.18
C VAL A 41 -27.46 -2.51 14.14
N PHE A 42 -27.57 -3.75 14.63
CA PHE A 42 -28.25 -4.83 13.92
C PHE A 42 -29.73 -4.45 13.83
N ILE A 43 -30.14 -3.80 12.74
CA ILE A 43 -31.56 -3.61 12.41
C ILE A 43 -31.88 -4.35 11.12
N ILE A 44 -32.91 -5.19 11.23
CA ILE A 44 -33.62 -5.94 10.19
C ILE A 44 -33.78 -5.06 8.94
N GLY A 45 -33.17 -5.47 7.82
CA GLY A 45 -33.26 -4.78 6.53
C GLY A 45 -32.02 -4.01 6.08
N ALA A 46 -30.90 -4.05 6.83
CA ALA A 46 -29.63 -3.47 6.39
C ALA A 46 -29.17 -4.07 5.05
N GLN A 47 -29.09 -3.24 4.02
CA GLN A 47 -28.39 -3.55 2.77
C GLN A 47 -27.02 -4.19 3.11
N PRO A 48 -26.61 -5.29 2.46
CA PRO A 48 -25.37 -5.95 2.82
C PRO A 48 -24.19 -4.99 2.61
N VAL A 49 -23.50 -4.63 3.69
CA VAL A 49 -22.34 -3.72 3.75
C VAL A 49 -21.41 -3.92 2.55
N CYS A 50 -21.15 -5.18 2.20
CA CYS A 50 -20.29 -5.60 1.09
C CYS A 50 -20.73 -5.17 -0.31
N SER A 51 -22.03 -4.96 -0.56
CA SER A 51 -22.54 -4.50 -1.86
C SER A 51 -22.34 -3.01 -2.06
N GLN A 52 -22.23 -2.25 -0.97
CA GLN A 52 -22.01 -0.80 -0.99
C GLN A 52 -20.53 -0.42 -1.03
N LEU A 53 -19.63 -1.35 -0.66
CA LEU A 53 -18.19 -1.10 -0.71
C LEU A 53 -17.71 -0.99 -2.17
N PRO A 54 -17.26 0.20 -2.61
CA PRO A 54 -16.77 0.37 -3.97
C PRO A 54 -15.47 -0.40 -4.18
N GLY A 55 -15.19 -0.81 -5.43
CA GLY A 55 -13.91 -1.39 -5.79
C GLY A 55 -13.67 -2.85 -5.39
N LEU A 56 -14.62 -3.56 -4.80
CA LEU A 56 -14.49 -5.01 -4.59
C LEU A 56 -14.81 -5.81 -5.87
N SER A 57 -13.93 -6.76 -6.22
CA SER A 57 -14.20 -7.79 -7.25
C SER A 57 -15.29 -8.76 -6.79
N ALA A 58 -15.76 -9.65 -7.69
CA ALA A 58 -16.82 -10.58 -7.35
C ALA A 58 -16.39 -11.58 -6.26
N GLY A 59 -15.15 -12.08 -6.33
CA GLY A 59 -14.56 -12.93 -5.30
C GLY A 59 -14.29 -12.18 -4.00
N GLN A 60 -13.82 -10.93 -4.05
CA GLN A 60 -13.65 -10.10 -2.86
C GLN A 60 -14.98 -9.81 -2.16
N ARG A 61 -16.09 -9.63 -2.91
CA ARG A 61 -17.43 -9.47 -2.31
C ARG A 61 -17.90 -10.74 -1.60
N LYS A 62 -17.64 -11.92 -2.16
CA LYS A 62 -17.93 -13.20 -1.48
C LYS A 62 -17.15 -13.33 -0.17
N LEU A 63 -15.85 -12.98 -0.20
CA LEU A 63 -15.02 -12.98 1.01
C LEU A 63 -15.52 -11.95 2.03
N CYS A 64 -15.92 -10.75 1.59
CA CYS A 64 -16.51 -9.75 2.47
C CYS A 64 -17.76 -10.27 3.17
N GLN A 65 -18.65 -10.98 2.46
CA GLN A 65 -19.87 -11.54 3.04
C GLN A 65 -19.58 -12.56 4.15
N LEU A 66 -18.49 -13.33 4.00
CA LEU A 66 -18.04 -14.33 4.98
C LEU A 66 -17.25 -13.71 6.14
N TYR A 67 -16.47 -12.66 5.86
CA TYR A 67 -15.51 -12.04 6.78
C TYR A 67 -15.78 -10.55 6.95
N GLN A 68 -17.01 -10.20 7.35
CA GLN A 68 -17.44 -8.80 7.44
C GLN A 68 -16.60 -7.99 8.44
N GLU A 69 -16.24 -8.58 9.58
CA GLU A 69 -15.39 -7.96 10.61
C GLU A 69 -14.01 -7.54 10.09
N HIS A 70 -13.48 -8.28 9.10
CA HIS A 70 -12.15 -8.07 8.52
C HIS A 70 -12.09 -6.83 7.64
N MET A 71 -13.22 -6.35 7.13
CA MET A 71 -13.24 -5.26 6.14
C MET A 71 -12.71 -3.94 6.69
N ALA A 72 -12.96 -3.65 7.97
CA ALA A 72 -12.41 -2.47 8.63
C ALA A 72 -10.87 -2.54 8.68
N TYR A 73 -10.33 -3.69 9.05
CA TYR A 73 -8.88 -3.93 9.16
C TYR A 73 -8.18 -4.07 7.79
N ILE A 74 -8.89 -4.55 6.75
CA ILE A 74 -8.40 -4.47 5.36
C ILE A 74 -8.21 -3.01 4.95
N GLY A 75 -9.19 -2.15 5.24
CA GLY A 75 -9.10 -0.71 4.97
C GLY A 75 -7.97 -0.02 5.75
N GLU A 76 -7.79 -0.39 7.02
CA GLU A 76 -6.66 0.07 7.84
C GLU A 76 -5.32 -0.39 7.25
N GLY A 77 -5.18 -1.66 6.89
CA GLY A 77 -4.00 -2.22 6.27
C GLY A 77 -3.65 -1.52 4.95
N ALA A 78 -4.64 -1.27 4.10
CA ALA A 78 -4.46 -0.50 2.86
C ALA A 78 -3.96 0.92 3.15
N ARG A 79 -4.54 1.61 4.15
CA ARG A 79 -4.13 2.95 4.55
C ARG A 79 -2.70 2.99 5.07
N THR A 80 -2.33 2.02 5.89
CA THR A 80 -0.96 1.86 6.41
C THR A 80 0.02 1.63 5.25
N GLY A 81 -0.33 0.79 4.29
CA GLY A 81 0.46 0.58 3.07
C GLY A 81 0.66 1.85 2.23
N ILE A 82 -0.41 2.63 2.01
CA ILE A 82 -0.35 3.90 1.25
C ILE A 82 0.55 4.92 1.96
N ARG A 83 0.37 5.10 3.28
CA ARG A 83 1.18 6.04 4.07
C ARG A 83 2.66 5.68 4.03
N GLU A 84 2.96 4.38 4.12
CA GLU A 84 4.35 3.92 4.04
C GLU A 84 4.92 4.08 2.63
N CYS A 85 4.13 3.85 1.59
CA CYS A 85 4.54 4.13 0.22
C CYS A 85 4.86 5.62 0.01
N GLN A 86 3.99 6.53 0.47
CA GLN A 86 4.25 7.96 0.44
C GLN A 86 5.49 8.33 1.24
N HIS A 87 5.70 7.69 2.38
CA HIS A 87 6.92 7.88 3.17
C HIS A 87 8.17 7.49 2.37
N GLN A 88 8.21 6.27 1.83
CA GLN A 88 9.37 5.73 1.11
C GLN A 88 9.68 6.51 -0.18
N PHE A 89 8.67 7.09 -0.82
CA PHE A 89 8.80 7.79 -2.10
C PHE A 89 8.76 9.32 -2.00
N ARG A 90 8.68 9.92 -0.80
CA ARG A 90 8.59 11.38 -0.59
C ARG A 90 9.65 12.21 -1.32
N GLN A 91 10.83 11.62 -1.52
CA GLN A 91 12.02 12.22 -2.15
C GLN A 91 12.27 11.72 -3.59
N ARG A 92 11.38 10.92 -4.17
CA ARG A 92 11.44 10.44 -5.56
C ARG A 92 10.53 11.28 -6.45
N ARG A 93 10.74 11.29 -7.78
CA ARG A 93 9.89 12.02 -8.76
C ARG A 93 8.43 11.55 -8.74
N TRP A 94 8.21 10.25 -8.70
CA TRP A 94 6.94 9.67 -8.27
C TRP A 94 6.94 9.54 -6.76
N ASN A 95 6.01 10.19 -6.08
CA ASN A 95 5.95 10.29 -4.62
C ASN A 95 4.84 9.44 -3.99
N CYS A 96 4.29 8.48 -4.73
CA CYS A 96 3.16 7.66 -4.31
C CYS A 96 1.92 8.47 -3.89
N SER A 97 1.72 9.64 -4.52
CA SER A 97 0.50 10.43 -4.34
C SER A 97 -0.74 9.65 -4.77
N THR A 98 -1.78 9.72 -3.97
CA THR A 98 -3.09 9.19 -4.31
C THR A 98 -3.89 10.22 -5.11
N VAL A 99 -4.81 9.75 -5.95
CA VAL A 99 -5.80 10.57 -6.65
C VAL A 99 -7.14 10.49 -5.92
N ASP A 100 -7.93 11.57 -5.95
CA ASP A 100 -9.26 11.68 -5.32
C ASP A 100 -10.33 10.91 -6.13
N ASP A 101 -10.08 9.64 -6.42
CA ASP A 101 -10.97 8.74 -7.14
C ASP A 101 -10.88 7.31 -6.57
N ALA A 102 -11.88 6.47 -6.82
CA ALA A 102 -12.00 5.10 -6.29
C ALA A 102 -10.90 4.13 -6.74
N SER A 103 -10.00 4.55 -7.63
CA SER A 103 -8.80 3.82 -8.03
C SER A 103 -7.63 3.98 -7.04
N VAL A 104 -7.67 5.03 -6.19
CA VAL A 104 -6.65 5.46 -5.21
C VAL A 104 -5.32 5.88 -5.82
N PHE A 105 -4.72 5.10 -6.71
CA PHE A 105 -3.45 5.39 -7.37
C PHE A 105 -3.60 5.74 -8.86
N GLY A 106 -4.82 5.78 -9.39
CA GLY A 106 -5.10 6.26 -10.74
C GLY A 106 -4.54 5.36 -11.85
N ARG A 107 -4.15 6.00 -12.96
CA ARG A 107 -3.66 5.32 -14.17
C ARG A 107 -2.22 4.82 -14.07
N VAL A 108 -1.44 5.27 -13.08
CA VAL A 108 -0.09 4.75 -12.86
C VAL A 108 -0.13 3.24 -12.62
N MET A 109 -1.16 2.75 -11.94
CA MET A 109 -1.36 1.33 -11.71
C MET A 109 -1.77 0.56 -12.96
N GLN A 110 -2.07 1.24 -14.08
CA GLN A 110 -2.30 0.64 -15.39
C GLN A 110 -1.00 0.22 -16.10
N ILE A 111 0.16 0.63 -15.60
CA ILE A 111 1.47 0.26 -16.14
C ILE A 111 2.09 -0.75 -15.18
N GLY A 112 2.61 -1.86 -15.69
CA GLY A 112 3.33 -2.88 -14.94
C GLY A 112 4.74 -2.43 -14.54
N SER A 113 4.87 -1.21 -14.02
CA SER A 113 6.13 -0.56 -13.66
C SER A 113 6.67 -1.03 -12.31
N ARG A 114 7.89 -0.59 -12.00
CA ARG A 114 8.53 -0.83 -10.72
C ARG A 114 7.76 -0.21 -9.55
N GLU A 115 7.17 0.97 -9.76
CA GLU A 115 6.34 1.66 -8.75
C GLU A 115 5.06 0.87 -8.46
N THR A 116 4.43 0.33 -9.52
CA THR A 116 3.28 -0.56 -9.40
C THR A 116 3.64 -1.82 -8.61
N ALA A 117 4.80 -2.43 -8.90
CA ALA A 117 5.28 -3.61 -8.18
C ALA A 117 5.40 -3.38 -6.66
N PHE A 118 6.01 -2.25 -6.26
CA PHE A 118 6.11 -1.88 -4.85
C PHE A 118 4.74 -1.62 -4.22
N THR A 119 3.83 -0.95 -4.95
CA THR A 119 2.49 -0.62 -4.46
C THR A 119 1.66 -1.87 -4.15
N TYR A 120 1.71 -2.89 -5.01
CA TYR A 120 1.08 -4.19 -4.74
C TYR A 120 1.69 -4.87 -3.51
N ALA A 121 3.03 -4.90 -3.41
CA ALA A 121 3.73 -5.51 -2.28
C ALA A 121 3.42 -4.84 -0.94
N VAL A 122 3.55 -3.51 -0.84
CA VAL A 122 3.32 -2.77 0.41
C VAL A 122 1.85 -2.79 0.84
N SER A 123 0.92 -2.86 -0.13
CA SER A 123 -0.51 -3.00 0.17
C SER A 123 -0.85 -4.38 0.72
N ALA A 124 -0.31 -5.45 0.12
CA ALA A 124 -0.49 -6.81 0.62
C ALA A 124 0.15 -6.97 2.02
N ALA A 125 1.34 -6.39 2.22
CA ALA A 125 1.99 -6.31 3.52
C ALA A 125 1.13 -5.60 4.56
N GLY A 126 0.52 -4.46 4.19
CA GLY A 126 -0.38 -3.70 5.06
C GLY A 126 -1.56 -4.53 5.56
N VAL A 127 -2.21 -5.31 4.68
CA VAL A 127 -3.31 -6.20 5.06
C VAL A 127 -2.85 -7.32 6.01
N VAL A 128 -1.69 -7.95 5.75
CA VAL A 128 -1.14 -8.96 6.67
C VAL A 128 -0.89 -8.34 8.04
N ASN A 129 -0.28 -7.16 8.10
CA ASN A 129 0.05 -6.48 9.36
C ASN A 129 -1.21 -6.17 10.18
N ALA A 130 -2.21 -5.52 9.57
CA ALA A 130 -3.45 -5.13 10.25
C ALA A 130 -4.26 -6.34 10.74
N ILE A 131 -4.46 -7.36 9.88
CA ILE A 131 -5.26 -8.55 10.26
C ILE A 131 -4.57 -9.36 11.36
N SER A 132 -3.25 -9.54 11.28
CA SER A 132 -2.50 -10.31 12.28
C SER A 132 -2.55 -9.65 13.66
N ARG A 133 -2.54 -8.31 13.71
CA ARG A 133 -2.67 -7.52 14.94
C ARG A 133 -4.09 -7.56 15.50
N ALA A 134 -5.10 -7.41 14.65
CA ALA A 134 -6.50 -7.53 15.05
C ALA A 134 -6.80 -8.91 15.67
N CYS A 135 -6.21 -9.99 15.14
CA CYS A 135 -6.31 -11.32 15.74
C CYS A 135 -5.71 -11.39 17.16
N ARG A 136 -4.58 -10.72 17.40
CA ARG A 136 -3.93 -10.65 18.73
C ARG A 136 -4.77 -9.87 19.73
N GLU A 137 -5.44 -8.82 19.26
CA GLU A 137 -6.25 -7.93 20.08
C GLU A 137 -7.65 -8.50 20.37
N GLY A 138 -8.02 -9.63 19.74
CA GLY A 138 -9.33 -10.27 19.94
C GLY A 138 -10.47 -9.57 19.19
N GLU A 139 -10.13 -8.76 18.20
CA GLU A 139 -11.07 -7.94 17.43
C GLU A 139 -11.78 -8.69 16.29
N LEU A 140 -11.33 -9.91 16.01
CA LEU A 140 -11.83 -10.79 14.95
C LEU A 140 -12.23 -12.13 15.57
N SER A 141 -13.49 -12.52 15.40
CA SER A 141 -14.04 -13.75 15.96
C SER A 141 -13.44 -15.04 15.39
N THR A 142 -12.90 -14.99 14.16
CA THR A 142 -12.42 -16.16 13.42
C THR A 142 -10.95 -16.50 13.67
N CYS A 143 -10.23 -15.69 14.45
CA CYS A 143 -8.84 -15.93 14.80
C CYS A 143 -8.56 -15.50 16.25
N GLY A 144 -7.36 -15.81 16.73
CA GLY A 144 -6.87 -15.38 18.04
C GLY A 144 -5.35 -15.26 18.02
N CYS A 145 -4.73 -15.35 19.19
CA CYS A 145 -3.28 -15.28 19.35
C CYS A 145 -2.52 -16.26 18.45
N SER A 146 -1.28 -15.88 18.12
CA SER A 146 -0.35 -16.72 17.37
C SER A 146 -0.16 -18.09 18.01
N ARG A 147 -0.13 -19.13 17.17
CA ARG A 147 0.27 -20.50 17.55
C ARG A 147 1.67 -20.85 17.05
N ALA A 148 2.49 -19.83 16.76
CA ALA A 148 3.85 -20.03 16.28
C ALA A 148 4.66 -20.87 17.27
N ALA A 149 5.42 -21.82 16.72
CA ALA A 149 6.31 -22.64 17.51
C ALA A 149 7.44 -21.79 18.11
N ARG A 150 7.96 -22.22 19.26
CA ARG A 150 9.13 -21.61 19.89
C ARG A 150 10.32 -21.62 18.91
N PRO A 151 10.97 -20.47 18.67
CA PRO A 151 12.20 -20.42 17.89
C PRO A 151 13.33 -21.25 18.53
N LYS A 152 14.11 -21.96 17.70
CA LYS A 152 15.14 -22.90 18.18
C LYS A 152 16.33 -22.19 18.84
N ASP A 153 16.58 -20.97 18.42
CA ASP A 153 17.61 -20.05 18.89
C ASP A 153 17.22 -19.31 20.18
N LEU A 154 15.95 -19.41 20.62
CA LEU A 154 15.50 -18.76 21.84
C LEU A 154 16.10 -19.43 23.10
N PRO A 155 16.83 -18.69 23.95
CA PRO A 155 17.48 -19.26 25.14
C PRO A 155 16.51 -20.01 26.04
N ARG A 156 16.91 -21.20 26.50
CA ARG A 156 16.02 -22.18 27.17
C ARG A 156 15.32 -21.64 28.41
N ASP A 157 15.98 -20.73 29.12
CA ASP A 157 15.51 -20.03 30.31
C ASP A 157 14.39 -19.01 30.02
N TRP A 158 14.19 -18.61 28.75
CA TRP A 158 13.15 -17.67 28.37
C TRP A 158 11.87 -18.44 28.08
N LEU A 159 10.75 -18.05 28.69
CA LEU A 159 9.47 -18.72 28.46
C LEU A 159 8.90 -18.32 27.10
N TRP A 160 8.36 -19.28 26.34
CA TRP A 160 7.61 -19.00 25.12
C TRP A 160 6.11 -19.07 25.44
N GLY A 161 5.41 -17.95 25.26
CA GLY A 161 4.00 -17.85 25.62
C GLY A 161 3.47 -16.43 25.56
N GLY A 162 2.25 -16.22 26.07
CA GLY A 162 1.54 -14.96 25.90
C GLY A 162 0.75 -14.91 24.59
N CYS A 163 0.28 -13.71 24.23
CA CYS A 163 -0.51 -13.50 23.02
C CYS A 163 0.29 -12.73 21.97
N GLY A 164 0.89 -13.47 21.03
CA GLY A 164 1.61 -12.90 19.90
C GLY A 164 0.72 -12.60 18.68
N ASP A 165 1.23 -11.80 17.74
CA ASP A 165 0.56 -11.49 16.48
C ASP A 165 0.40 -12.74 15.61
N ASN A 166 -0.82 -12.98 15.10
CA ASN A 166 -1.11 -14.18 14.31
C ASN A 166 -0.77 -14.01 12.84
N VAL A 167 0.53 -13.93 12.56
CA VAL A 167 1.08 -13.63 11.22
C VAL A 167 0.69 -14.69 10.18
N ASP A 168 0.58 -15.96 10.58
CA ASP A 168 0.15 -17.04 9.69
C ASP A 168 -1.30 -16.86 9.19
N TYR A 169 -2.22 -16.52 10.11
CA TYR A 169 -3.60 -16.23 9.73
C TYR A 169 -3.69 -15.01 8.80
N GLY A 170 -3.03 -13.90 9.17
CA GLY A 170 -3.02 -12.69 8.35
C GLY A 170 -2.42 -12.91 6.97
N TYR A 171 -1.36 -13.73 6.86
CA TYR A 171 -0.77 -14.13 5.59
C TYR A 171 -1.77 -14.87 4.70
N ARG A 172 -2.43 -15.90 5.22
CA ARG A 172 -3.39 -16.72 4.47
C ARG A 172 -4.60 -15.91 4.03
N PHE A 173 -5.16 -15.12 4.94
CA PHE A 173 -6.29 -14.25 4.62
C PHE A 173 -5.94 -13.21 3.56
N ALA A 174 -4.79 -12.51 3.70
CA ALA A 174 -4.35 -11.54 2.70
C ALA A 174 -4.11 -12.19 1.33
N LYS A 175 -3.61 -13.43 1.28
CA LYS A 175 -3.47 -14.18 0.04
C LYS A 175 -4.81 -14.45 -0.63
N GLU A 176 -5.84 -14.84 0.13
CA GLU A 176 -7.17 -15.07 -0.43
C GLU A 176 -7.84 -13.77 -0.91
N PHE A 177 -7.82 -12.73 -0.07
CA PHE A 177 -8.52 -11.48 -0.36
C PHE A 177 -7.82 -10.60 -1.40
N VAL A 178 -6.51 -10.38 -1.26
CA VAL A 178 -5.76 -9.46 -2.15
C VAL A 178 -5.58 -10.08 -3.54
N ASP A 179 -5.34 -11.39 -3.62
CA ASP A 179 -5.15 -12.08 -4.91
C ASP A 179 -6.48 -12.39 -5.62
N ALA A 180 -7.64 -12.34 -4.96
CA ALA A 180 -8.94 -12.73 -5.52
C ALA A 180 -9.21 -12.08 -6.89
N ARG A 181 -9.06 -10.76 -6.99
CA ARG A 181 -9.26 -10.00 -8.23
C ARG A 181 -8.36 -10.48 -9.38
N GLU A 182 -7.10 -10.81 -9.07
CA GLU A 182 -6.12 -11.24 -10.07
C GLU A 182 -6.40 -12.69 -10.53
N ARG A 183 -6.94 -13.53 -9.64
CA ARG A 183 -7.29 -14.94 -9.92
C ARG A 183 -8.62 -15.11 -10.66
N GLU A 184 -9.54 -14.16 -10.51
CA GLU A 184 -10.85 -14.18 -11.18
C GLU A 184 -10.74 -13.93 -12.70
N LYS A 185 -9.67 -13.28 -13.15
CA LYS A 185 -9.48 -12.95 -14.56
C LYS A 185 -8.72 -14.06 -15.29
N ASN A 186 -9.36 -14.62 -16.31
CA ASN A 186 -8.72 -15.55 -17.22
C ASN A 186 -8.29 -14.81 -18.48
N PHE A 187 -6.99 -14.83 -18.76
CA PHE A 187 -6.40 -14.23 -19.97
C PHE A 187 -5.82 -15.30 -20.88
N ALA A 188 -5.71 -14.98 -22.16
CA ALA A 188 -5.09 -15.87 -23.14
C ALA A 188 -3.65 -16.20 -22.74
N LYS A 189 -3.25 -17.45 -22.91
CA LYS A 189 -1.91 -17.91 -22.52
C LYS A 189 -0.84 -17.18 -23.34
N GLY A 190 0.12 -16.56 -22.65
CA GLY A 190 1.19 -15.77 -23.23
C GLY A 190 0.83 -14.32 -23.56
N SER A 191 -0.38 -13.86 -23.22
CA SER A 191 -0.79 -12.46 -23.37
C SER A 191 -0.09 -11.53 -22.37
N GLU A 192 0.02 -10.25 -22.72
CA GLU A 192 0.59 -9.22 -21.84
C GLU A 192 -0.22 -9.07 -20.56
N GLU A 193 -1.54 -9.19 -20.64
CA GLU A 193 -2.45 -9.16 -19.49
C GLU A 193 -2.19 -10.33 -18.53
N GLN A 194 -1.91 -11.53 -19.06
CA GLN A 194 -1.48 -12.65 -18.23
C GLN A 194 -0.14 -12.35 -17.54
N GLY A 195 0.82 -11.78 -18.27
CA GLY A 195 2.11 -11.37 -17.71
C GLY A 195 1.94 -10.42 -16.52
N ARG A 196 1.01 -9.48 -16.64
CA ARG A 196 0.70 -8.53 -15.58
C ARG A 196 0.00 -9.15 -14.37
N VAL A 197 -0.94 -10.07 -14.56
CA VAL A 197 -1.53 -10.83 -13.45
C VAL A 197 -0.46 -11.59 -12.67
N LEU A 198 0.46 -12.27 -13.38
CA LEU A 198 1.56 -13.00 -12.76
C LEU A 198 2.50 -12.06 -11.99
N MET A 199 2.79 -10.88 -12.54
CA MET A 199 3.56 -9.83 -11.87
C MET A 199 2.90 -9.40 -10.56
N ASN A 200 1.59 -9.09 -10.59
CA ASN A 200 0.82 -8.67 -9.41
C ASN A 200 0.83 -9.74 -8.32
N LEU A 201 0.58 -11.00 -8.68
CA LEU A 201 0.57 -12.13 -7.74
C LEU A 201 1.94 -12.35 -7.07
N GLN A 202 3.03 -12.25 -7.83
CA GLN A 202 4.40 -12.33 -7.31
C GLN A 202 4.69 -11.19 -6.33
N ASN A 203 4.34 -9.95 -6.69
CA ASN A 203 4.62 -8.80 -5.84
C ASN A 203 3.78 -8.80 -4.56
N ASN A 204 2.52 -9.24 -4.64
CA ASN A 204 1.71 -9.48 -3.44
C ASN A 204 2.36 -10.51 -2.51
N GLU A 205 2.89 -11.60 -3.07
CA GLU A 205 3.61 -12.64 -2.31
C GLU A 205 4.86 -12.09 -1.64
N ALA A 206 5.67 -11.30 -2.35
CA ALA A 206 6.83 -10.64 -1.78
C ALA A 206 6.46 -9.73 -0.59
N GLY A 207 5.37 -8.97 -0.73
CA GLY A 207 4.80 -8.15 0.35
C GLY A 207 4.41 -8.95 1.59
N ARG A 208 3.66 -10.04 1.42
CA ARG A 208 3.27 -10.92 2.53
C ARG A 208 4.48 -11.55 3.21
N ARG A 209 5.47 -11.99 2.43
CA ARG A 209 6.72 -12.58 2.95
C ARG A 209 7.57 -11.58 3.71
N ALA A 210 7.63 -10.33 3.28
CA ALA A 210 8.35 -9.27 3.99
C ALA A 210 7.83 -9.11 5.42
N VAL A 211 6.51 -9.10 5.62
CA VAL A 211 5.91 -9.06 6.96
C VAL A 211 6.25 -10.31 7.77
N TYR A 212 6.08 -11.49 7.16
CA TYR A 212 6.34 -12.76 7.83
C TYR A 212 7.79 -12.90 8.29
N LYS A 213 8.76 -12.52 7.45
CA LYS A 213 10.20 -12.61 7.75
C LYS A 213 10.72 -11.52 8.69
N THR A 214 10.06 -10.37 8.71
CA THR A 214 10.48 -9.26 9.57
C THR A 214 9.88 -9.37 10.97
N ALA A 215 8.83 -10.17 11.16
CA ALA A 215 8.31 -10.53 12.47
C ALA A 215 9.40 -11.21 13.32
N ASP A 216 9.45 -10.85 14.60
CA ASP A 216 10.55 -11.22 15.49
C ASP A 216 10.04 -11.51 16.90
N VAL A 217 10.90 -12.06 17.74
CA VAL A 217 10.61 -12.35 19.14
C VAL A 217 10.61 -11.06 19.95
N ALA A 218 9.47 -10.77 20.58
CA ALA A 218 9.37 -9.75 21.62
C ALA A 218 9.24 -10.42 22.99
N CYS A 219 9.82 -9.80 24.02
CA CYS A 219 9.83 -10.34 25.37
C CYS A 219 9.40 -9.28 26.41
N LYS A 220 8.76 -9.74 27.49
CA LYS A 220 8.48 -8.94 28.68
C LYS A 220 9.10 -9.56 29.92
N CYS A 221 9.70 -8.70 30.75
CA CYS A 221 10.33 -9.09 32.01
C CYS A 221 9.35 -9.02 33.18
N HIS A 222 9.44 -10.00 34.09
CA HIS A 222 8.51 -10.23 35.20
C HIS A 222 9.20 -10.31 36.57
N GLY A 223 10.49 -9.98 36.67
CA GLY A 223 11.23 -10.03 37.93
C GLY A 223 10.91 -8.87 38.87
N VAL A 224 11.29 -9.05 40.14
CA VAL A 224 11.14 -8.04 41.21
C VAL A 224 11.79 -6.72 40.75
N SER A 225 11.09 -5.60 40.98
CA SER A 225 11.51 -4.26 40.57
C SER A 225 11.78 -4.09 39.07
N GLY A 226 11.13 -4.89 38.21
CA GLY A 226 11.29 -4.83 36.76
C GLY A 226 12.53 -5.57 36.23
N SER A 227 13.19 -6.39 37.06
CA SER A 227 14.28 -7.25 36.62
C SER A 227 13.83 -8.30 35.59
N CYS A 228 14.76 -8.80 34.79
CA CYS A 228 14.52 -9.83 33.77
C CYS A 228 14.88 -11.25 34.24
N SER A 229 14.80 -11.53 35.55
CA SER A 229 15.06 -12.87 36.11
C SER A 229 14.08 -13.92 35.61
N LEU A 230 12.84 -13.50 35.34
CA LEU A 230 11.85 -14.25 34.58
C LEU A 230 11.41 -13.40 33.39
N LYS A 231 11.31 -14.01 32.22
CA LYS A 231 10.73 -13.34 31.06
C LYS A 231 9.99 -14.28 30.14
N THR A 232 8.93 -13.73 29.54
CA THR A 232 8.05 -14.42 28.62
C THR A 232 8.12 -13.73 27.27
N CYS A 233 8.26 -14.50 26.22
CA CYS A 233 8.42 -14.04 24.86
C CYS A 233 7.35 -14.62 23.92
N TRP A 234 6.99 -13.86 22.90
CA TRP A 234 6.02 -14.21 21.87
C TRP A 234 6.49 -13.70 20.50
N LEU A 235 5.85 -14.20 19.43
CA LEU A 235 6.03 -13.64 18.10
C LEU A 235 5.31 -12.30 17.99
N GLN A 236 6.00 -11.27 17.53
CA GLN A 236 5.46 -9.93 17.34
C GLN A 236 5.80 -9.40 15.95
N LEU A 237 4.84 -8.72 15.34
CA LEU A 237 5.08 -7.96 14.11
C LEU A 237 6.12 -6.87 14.38
N ALA A 238 7.08 -6.71 13.46
CA ALA A 238 7.94 -5.55 13.47
C ALA A 238 7.15 -4.25 13.19
N GLU A 239 7.77 -3.13 13.55
CA GLU A 239 7.33 -1.82 13.10
C GLU A 239 7.19 -1.79 11.58
N PHE A 240 6.06 -1.27 11.08
CA PHE A 240 5.75 -1.33 9.65
C PHE A 240 6.76 -0.56 8.79
N ARG A 241 7.46 0.43 9.37
CA ARG A 241 8.59 1.11 8.75
C ARG A 241 9.69 0.13 8.31
N LYS A 242 10.04 -0.85 9.16
CA LYS A 242 11.07 -1.85 8.84
C LYS A 242 10.66 -2.72 7.65
N VAL A 243 9.38 -3.03 7.53
CA VAL A 243 8.81 -3.73 6.35
C VAL A 243 8.89 -2.84 5.10
N GLY A 244 8.53 -1.56 5.24
CA GLY A 244 8.65 -0.57 4.16
C GLY A 244 10.08 -0.42 3.66
N ASP A 245 11.05 -0.34 4.56
CA ASP A 245 12.48 -0.25 4.24
C ASP A 245 12.96 -1.51 3.48
N GLN A 246 12.60 -2.70 3.96
CA GLN A 246 12.94 -3.96 3.28
C GLN A 246 12.33 -4.03 1.88
N LEU A 247 11.05 -3.68 1.72
CA LEU A 247 10.41 -3.64 0.41
C LEU A 247 11.03 -2.56 -0.50
N LYS A 248 11.53 -1.47 0.07
CA LYS A 248 12.15 -0.38 -0.67
C LYS A 248 13.52 -0.78 -1.23
N GLU A 249 14.26 -1.61 -0.52
CA GLU A 249 15.46 -2.29 -1.03
C GLU A 249 15.11 -3.22 -2.20
N LYS A 250 14.05 -4.04 -2.05
CA LYS A 250 13.57 -4.92 -3.12
C LYS A 250 13.08 -4.16 -4.35
N TYR A 251 12.55 -2.96 -4.18
CA TYR A 251 12.21 -2.05 -5.28
C TYR A 251 13.46 -1.61 -6.04
N ASP A 252 14.53 -1.19 -5.35
CA ASP A 252 15.74 -0.73 -6.04
C ASP A 252 16.40 -1.85 -6.87
N SER A 253 16.29 -3.10 -6.40
CA SER A 253 16.79 -4.31 -7.08
C SER A 253 15.74 -5.10 -7.88
N ALA A 254 14.57 -4.52 -8.19
CA ALA A 254 13.49 -5.24 -8.85
C ALA A 254 13.87 -5.75 -10.25
N ALA A 255 13.38 -6.95 -10.62
CA ALA A 255 13.74 -7.61 -11.87
C ALA A 255 12.76 -7.30 -13.01
N ALA A 256 13.29 -6.94 -14.17
CA ALA A 256 12.52 -6.80 -15.40
C ALA A 256 12.18 -8.18 -15.99
N MET A 257 10.89 -8.43 -16.20
CA MET A 257 10.37 -9.71 -16.69
C MET A 257 9.60 -9.51 -18.00
N ARG A 258 9.50 -10.56 -18.80
CA ARG A 258 8.65 -10.63 -19.99
C ARG A 258 7.83 -11.91 -19.97
N ILE A 259 6.62 -11.86 -20.53
CA ILE A 259 5.79 -13.05 -20.68
C ILE A 259 6.26 -13.88 -21.88
N THR A 260 6.35 -15.19 -21.68
CA THR A 260 6.64 -16.13 -22.76
C THR A 260 5.35 -16.63 -23.42
N ARG A 261 5.45 -17.12 -24.66
CA ARG A 261 4.34 -17.85 -25.32
C ARG A 261 3.84 -19.06 -24.52
N ARG A 262 4.67 -19.59 -23.61
CA ARG A 262 4.32 -20.69 -22.69
C ARG A 262 3.54 -20.22 -21.45
N GLY A 263 3.28 -18.91 -21.30
CA GLY A 263 2.55 -18.34 -20.16
C GLY A 263 3.37 -18.25 -18.89
N LYS A 264 4.70 -18.19 -18.98
CA LYS A 264 5.62 -18.01 -17.84
C LYS A 264 6.36 -16.69 -17.94
N LEU A 265 6.59 -16.03 -16.81
CA LEU A 265 7.48 -14.88 -16.71
C LEU A 265 8.94 -15.35 -16.79
N GLU A 266 9.72 -14.70 -17.64
CA GLU A 266 11.16 -14.88 -17.76
C GLU A 266 11.89 -13.55 -17.64
N LEU A 267 13.12 -13.58 -17.11
CA LEU A 267 13.99 -12.41 -17.05
C LEU A 267 14.22 -11.84 -18.46
N VAL A 268 14.13 -10.51 -18.56
CA VAL A 268 14.52 -9.80 -19.79
C VAL A 268 16.02 -9.94 -20.04
N ASN A 269 16.83 -9.87 -18.98
CA ASN A 269 18.28 -10.02 -19.05
C ASN A 269 18.74 -11.23 -18.22
N SER A 270 19.18 -12.29 -18.90
CA SER A 270 19.59 -13.56 -18.32
C SER A 270 20.92 -13.52 -17.56
N ARG A 271 21.67 -12.40 -17.60
CA ARG A 271 22.90 -12.23 -16.82
C ARG A 271 22.62 -12.03 -15.33
N PHE A 272 21.40 -11.63 -14.97
CA PHE A 272 20.98 -11.46 -13.58
C PHE A 272 20.45 -12.78 -13.00
N LYS A 273 20.52 -12.89 -11.67
CA LYS A 273 19.97 -14.04 -10.93
C LYS A 273 18.44 -14.06 -11.05
N GLN A 274 17.87 -15.27 -11.11
CA GLN A 274 16.41 -15.43 -11.09
C GLN A 274 15.82 -14.85 -9.79
N PRO A 275 14.73 -14.07 -9.89
CA PRO A 275 14.07 -13.52 -8.72
C PRO A 275 13.44 -14.63 -7.88
N THR A 276 13.58 -14.51 -6.57
CA THR A 276 12.92 -15.35 -5.57
C THR A 276 11.49 -14.85 -5.32
N PRO A 277 10.63 -15.60 -4.61
CA PRO A 277 9.32 -15.13 -4.16
C PRO A 277 9.33 -13.86 -3.28
N GLU A 278 10.49 -13.41 -2.81
CA GLU A 278 10.67 -12.20 -2.00
C GLU A 278 11.13 -11.00 -2.83
N ASP A 279 11.46 -11.21 -4.10
CA ASP A 279 11.92 -10.16 -4.98
C ASP A 279 10.76 -9.59 -5.78
N LEU A 280 10.81 -8.27 -5.99
CA LEU A 280 9.83 -7.58 -6.81
C LEU A 280 10.16 -7.74 -8.28
N VAL A 281 9.11 -7.84 -9.09
CA VAL A 281 9.22 -7.97 -10.55
C VAL A 281 8.33 -6.95 -11.25
N TYR A 282 8.76 -6.50 -12.42
CA TYR A 282 7.99 -5.58 -13.25
C TYR A 282 8.04 -6.02 -14.72
N VAL A 283 7.03 -5.68 -15.52
CA VAL A 283 6.92 -6.08 -16.93
C VAL A 283 7.05 -4.91 -17.90
N ASP A 284 6.74 -3.69 -17.44
CA ASP A 284 6.78 -2.48 -18.25
C ASP A 284 7.82 -1.49 -17.71
N PRO A 285 8.51 -0.72 -18.59
CA PRO A 285 9.38 0.35 -18.12
C PRO A 285 8.59 1.42 -17.38
N SER A 286 9.20 2.02 -16.35
CA SER A 286 8.61 3.17 -15.67
C SER A 286 8.50 4.37 -16.63
N PRO A 287 7.36 5.08 -16.64
CA PRO A 287 7.20 6.28 -17.46
C PRO A 287 8.09 7.43 -16.95
N ASP A 288 8.18 8.50 -17.75
CA ASP A 288 8.82 9.72 -17.28
C ASP A 288 7.90 10.49 -16.31
N TYR A 289 8.33 10.56 -15.05
CA TYR A 289 7.62 11.29 -13.99
C TYR A 289 7.99 12.78 -13.92
N CYS A 290 8.85 13.29 -14.80
CA CYS A 290 9.26 14.69 -14.81
C CYS A 290 8.14 15.63 -15.24
N LEU A 291 7.39 15.23 -16.28
CA LEU A 291 6.30 16.00 -16.87
C LEU A 291 4.95 15.43 -16.44
N ARG A 292 3.96 16.32 -16.39
CA ARG A 292 2.58 15.90 -16.16
C ARG A 292 2.06 15.21 -17.40
N ASP A 293 1.56 14.01 -17.23
CA ASP A 293 1.00 13.20 -18.30
C ASP A 293 -0.22 12.41 -17.80
N GLN A 294 -1.38 12.77 -18.33
CA GLN A 294 -2.65 12.17 -17.94
C GLN A 294 -2.82 10.74 -18.48
N SER A 295 -2.07 10.33 -19.49
CA SER A 295 -2.13 8.98 -20.05
C SER A 295 -1.49 7.97 -19.10
N THR A 296 -0.28 8.25 -18.64
CA THR A 296 0.48 7.46 -17.67
C THR A 296 0.04 7.70 -16.23
N GLY A 297 -0.64 8.83 -15.96
CA GLY A 297 -1.02 9.26 -14.61
C GLY A 297 0.09 9.98 -13.86
N SER A 298 1.17 10.38 -14.54
CA SER A 298 2.22 11.22 -13.96
C SER A 298 1.68 12.62 -13.63
N LEU A 299 1.90 13.09 -12.40
CA LEU A 299 1.57 14.45 -11.98
C LEU A 299 2.64 15.48 -12.38
N GLY A 300 3.83 15.02 -12.76
CA GLY A 300 5.01 15.85 -12.98
C GLY A 300 5.68 16.31 -11.68
N THR A 301 6.83 16.98 -11.81
CA THR A 301 7.60 17.49 -10.67
C THR A 301 7.51 19.00 -10.47
N GLN A 302 6.79 19.71 -11.33
CA GLN A 302 6.54 21.14 -11.17
C GLN A 302 5.86 21.43 -9.82
N GLY A 303 6.31 22.47 -9.13
CA GLY A 303 5.78 22.86 -7.81
C GLY A 303 6.26 21.99 -6.65
N ARG A 304 7.16 21.02 -6.88
CA ARG A 304 7.71 20.18 -5.80
C ARG A 304 8.91 20.83 -5.12
N LEU A 305 8.98 20.65 -3.80
CA LEU A 305 10.14 20.99 -2.99
C LEU A 305 11.33 20.12 -3.37
N CYS A 306 12.49 20.74 -3.52
CA CYS A 306 13.75 20.06 -3.76
C CYS A 306 14.85 20.55 -2.80
N ASN A 307 15.91 19.76 -2.68
CA ASN A 307 17.05 20.06 -1.83
C ASN A 307 18.22 20.58 -2.67
N LYS A 308 18.63 21.84 -2.47
CA LYS A 308 19.73 22.43 -3.26
C LYS A 308 21.10 21.81 -2.93
N THR A 309 21.30 21.35 -1.70
CA THR A 309 22.61 20.82 -1.25
C THR A 309 22.75 19.32 -1.50
N SER A 310 21.66 18.62 -1.83
CA SER A 310 21.71 17.18 -2.11
C SER A 310 22.09 16.91 -3.56
N GLU A 311 23.03 15.99 -3.75
CA GLU A 311 23.33 15.38 -5.05
C GLU A 311 22.46 14.14 -5.35
N GLY A 312 21.65 13.73 -4.37
CA GLY A 312 20.73 12.60 -4.47
C GLY A 312 19.45 12.92 -5.24
N LEU A 313 18.50 11.99 -5.19
CA LEU A 313 17.24 12.08 -5.94
C LEU A 313 16.30 13.18 -5.45
N ASP A 314 16.46 13.62 -4.20
CA ASP A 314 15.82 14.81 -3.63
C ASP A 314 16.48 16.11 -4.06
N GLY A 315 17.67 16.02 -4.67
CA GLY A 315 18.44 17.12 -5.21
C GLY A 315 17.68 17.89 -6.28
N CYS A 316 17.78 19.23 -6.27
CA CYS A 316 17.09 20.07 -7.26
C CYS A 316 17.48 19.76 -8.71
N ALA A 317 18.71 19.31 -8.96
CA ALA A 317 19.15 18.90 -10.29
C ALA A 317 18.33 17.70 -10.83
N LEU A 318 18.10 16.68 -9.98
CA LEU A 318 17.39 15.46 -10.37
C LEU A 318 15.87 15.57 -10.22
N MET A 319 15.37 16.22 -9.17
CA MET A 319 13.94 16.35 -8.93
C MET A 319 13.27 17.30 -9.93
N CYS A 320 13.94 18.40 -10.29
CA CYS A 320 13.40 19.40 -11.22
C CYS A 320 13.72 19.09 -12.69
N CYS A 321 14.37 17.96 -12.96
CA CYS A 321 14.64 17.45 -14.31
C CYS A 321 15.31 18.48 -15.24
N GLY A 322 16.24 19.28 -14.69
CA GLY A 322 16.97 20.31 -15.44
C GLY A 322 16.20 21.60 -15.73
N ARG A 323 14.91 21.72 -15.36
CA ARG A 323 14.11 22.94 -15.58
C ARG A 323 14.48 24.13 -14.67
N GLY A 324 15.35 23.88 -13.69
CA GLY A 324 15.68 24.83 -12.63
C GLY A 324 14.62 24.86 -11.52
N TYR A 325 14.81 25.78 -10.57
CA TYR A 325 13.98 25.94 -9.39
C TYR A 325 13.87 27.41 -8.99
N ASP A 326 12.77 27.77 -8.36
CA ASP A 326 12.57 29.05 -7.69
C ASP A 326 12.99 28.94 -6.22
N GLN A 327 13.51 30.04 -5.67
CA GLN A 327 13.89 30.15 -4.26
C GLN A 327 12.98 31.17 -3.59
N PHE A 328 12.41 30.81 -2.44
CA PHE A 328 11.71 31.74 -1.57
C PHE A 328 12.01 31.47 -0.11
N LYS A 329 11.91 32.50 0.72
CA LYS A 329 12.07 32.39 2.16
C LYS A 329 10.74 31.99 2.79
N SER A 330 10.75 30.93 3.58
CA SER A 330 9.59 30.45 4.32
C SER A 330 9.87 30.48 5.82
N VAL A 331 8.90 30.93 6.61
CA VAL A 331 9.01 30.90 8.08
C VAL A 331 8.55 29.52 8.55
N GLN A 332 9.50 28.69 8.96
CA GLN A 332 9.18 27.41 9.59
C GLN A 332 9.09 27.60 11.11
N THR A 333 7.97 27.15 11.67
CA THR A 333 7.74 27.16 13.12
C THR A 333 7.84 25.74 13.63
N GLU A 334 8.78 25.49 14.53
CA GLU A 334 8.96 24.18 15.18
C GLU A 334 8.86 24.28 16.70
N ARG A 335 8.63 23.14 17.34
CA ARG A 335 8.66 23.03 18.80
C ARG A 335 10.10 22.79 19.24
N CYS A 336 10.67 23.76 19.94
CA CYS A 336 12.06 23.77 20.38
C CYS A 336 12.12 23.89 21.91
N HIS A 337 13.32 23.65 22.47
CA HIS A 337 13.58 23.78 23.91
C HIS A 337 12.52 23.08 24.78
N CYS A 338 12.15 21.87 24.38
CA CYS A 338 11.17 21.06 25.07
C CYS A 338 11.70 20.60 26.43
N LYS A 339 10.96 20.92 27.50
CA LYS A 339 11.24 20.44 28.85
C LYS A 339 10.14 19.48 29.29
N PHE A 340 10.54 18.29 29.72
CA PHE A 340 9.64 17.36 30.39
C PHE A 340 9.39 17.84 31.82
N HIS A 341 8.13 18.02 32.17
CA HIS A 341 7.71 18.25 33.54
C HIS A 341 7.24 16.91 34.10
N TRP A 342 7.84 16.50 35.23
CA TRP A 342 7.64 15.19 35.84
C TRP A 342 6.20 14.90 36.33
N CYS A 343 5.27 15.85 36.11
CA CYS A 343 3.82 15.70 36.20
C CYS A 343 3.14 15.40 34.84
N CYS A 344 3.84 14.68 33.95
CA CYS A 344 3.32 14.04 32.73
C CYS A 344 3.07 14.93 31.50
N PHE A 345 3.71 16.09 31.37
CA PHE A 345 3.62 16.88 30.13
C PHE A 345 4.95 17.45 29.68
N VAL A 346 5.08 17.62 28.36
CA VAL A 346 6.22 18.28 27.73
C VAL A 346 5.81 19.70 27.38
N ARG A 347 6.52 20.68 27.92
CA ARG A 347 6.35 22.10 27.56
C ARG A 347 7.47 22.49 26.61
N CYS A 348 7.12 22.83 25.38
CA CYS A 348 8.04 23.35 24.37
C CYS A 348 7.77 24.83 24.10
N LYS A 349 8.81 25.57 23.70
CA LYS A 349 8.65 26.89 23.08
C LYS A 349 8.37 26.70 21.58
N LYS A 350 7.74 27.69 20.94
CA LYS A 350 7.68 27.76 19.47
C LYS A 350 8.88 28.57 19.00
N CYS A 351 9.78 27.94 18.24
CA CYS A 351 10.86 28.64 17.56
C CYS A 351 10.47 28.85 16.12
N THR A 352 10.71 30.07 15.62
CA THR A 352 10.51 30.42 14.22
C THR A 352 11.86 30.64 13.58
N GLN A 353 12.12 29.94 12.48
CA GLN A 353 13.30 30.13 11.67
C GLN A 353 12.90 30.46 10.23
N VAL A 354 13.61 31.42 9.63
CA VAL A 354 13.47 31.72 8.21
C VAL A 354 14.42 30.81 7.46
N VAL A 355 13.86 29.93 6.63
CA VAL A 355 14.62 28.96 5.85
C VAL A 355 14.36 29.17 4.37
N ASP A 356 15.40 28.98 3.55
CA ASP A 356 15.27 28.99 2.10
C ASP A 356 14.59 27.68 1.66
N GLN A 357 13.52 27.82 0.88
CA GLN A 357 12.85 26.70 0.20
C GLN A 357 13.08 26.82 -1.30
N PHE A 358 13.31 25.67 -1.93
CA PHE A 358 13.55 25.55 -3.37
C PHE A 358 12.43 24.73 -3.98
N VAL A 359 11.79 25.25 -5.02
CA VAL A 359 10.65 24.62 -5.68
C VAL A 359 10.88 24.50 -7.18
N CYS A 360 10.64 23.32 -7.73
CA CYS A 360 10.85 23.05 -9.14
C CYS A 360 9.91 23.86 -10.05
N LYS A 361 10.49 24.39 -11.14
CA LYS A 361 9.76 25.14 -12.18
C LYS A 361 8.86 24.26 -13.04
#